data_AF-A0A6A4I2S8-F1
#
_entry.id   AF-A0A6A4I2S8-F1
#
_cell.length_a   1.000
_cell.length_b   1.000
_cell.length_c   1.000
_cell.angle_alpha   90.00
_cell.angle_beta   90.00
_cell.angle_gamma   90.00
#
_symmetry.space_group_name_H-M   'P 1'
#
loop_
_entity.id
_entity.type
_entity.pdbx_description
1 polymer ?
#
loop_
_entity_poly.entity_id
_entity_poly.type
_entity_poly.pdbx_seq_one_letter_code
_entity_poly.pdbx_strand_id
1 'polypeptide(L)'
;MSEYVGSTFAILLKTCPLLENCIIWGFADLFEEYRYPSIPNVHHIHLKRLSIRWFCDCAYSAGVWHAARLPNLTHLSVWFADEAEDMDDEELAFRNAKVPAMFDELKQMILHSQCVLKEVSLDRNGYLGSPQNADVVRSFFKDLPLAFESSSCFLDGQSYEESTFLGQEDSSESEVDE
;
A
#
# COMPACT_ATOMS: atom_id res chain seq x y z
N MET A 1 20.44 -6.99 -4.77
CA MET A 1 19.00 -7.12 -4.46
C MET A 1 18.30 -7.44 -5.77
N SER A 2 17.43 -8.45 -5.85
CA SER A 2 16.73 -8.77 -7.11
C SER A 2 15.46 -7.92 -7.19
N GLU A 3 15.41 -6.99 -8.14
CA GLU A 3 14.24 -6.15 -8.42
C GLU A 3 13.09 -6.97 -9.01
N TYR A 4 11.85 -6.57 -8.71
CA TYR A 4 10.66 -7.40 -8.91
C TYR A 4 9.78 -6.90 -10.06
N VAL A 5 9.63 -7.63 -11.15
CA VAL A 5 8.72 -7.22 -12.22
C VAL A 5 7.26 -7.45 -11.80
N GLY A 6 6.35 -6.48 -11.91
CA GLY A 6 4.95 -6.60 -11.45
C GLY A 6 4.17 -7.85 -11.89
N SER A 7 4.38 -8.34 -13.13
CA SER A 7 3.78 -9.60 -13.61
C SER A 7 4.27 -10.86 -12.86
N THR A 8 5.31 -10.74 -12.03
CA THR A 8 5.89 -11.87 -11.30
C THR A 8 5.12 -12.22 -10.03
N PHE A 9 4.19 -11.39 -9.54
CA PHE A 9 3.41 -11.73 -8.34
C PHE A 9 2.48 -12.92 -8.54
N ALA A 10 1.61 -12.84 -9.54
CA ALA A 10 0.78 -13.97 -9.87
C ALA A 10 1.63 -15.22 -10.23
N ILE A 11 2.72 -15.05 -10.96
CA ILE A 11 3.61 -16.17 -11.34
C ILE A 11 4.26 -16.80 -10.10
N LEU A 12 4.74 -15.99 -9.15
CA LEU A 12 5.34 -16.44 -7.90
C LEU A 12 4.32 -17.24 -7.08
N LEU A 13 3.12 -16.68 -6.89
CA LEU A 13 2.04 -17.35 -6.18
C LEU A 13 1.68 -18.69 -6.85
N LYS A 14 1.59 -18.72 -8.19
CA LYS A 14 1.30 -19.95 -8.94
C LYS A 14 2.41 -21.00 -8.77
N THR A 15 3.66 -20.58 -8.71
CA THR A 15 4.83 -21.48 -8.64
C THR A 15 5.09 -21.97 -7.21
N CYS A 16 4.70 -21.18 -6.21
CA CYS A 16 4.90 -21.47 -4.80
C CYS A 16 3.55 -21.63 -4.09
N PRO A 17 2.81 -22.75 -4.30
CA PRO A 17 1.46 -22.92 -3.78
C PRO A 17 1.40 -22.96 -2.24
N LEU A 18 2.50 -23.29 -1.56
CA LEU A 18 2.61 -23.34 -0.10
C LEU A 18 3.17 -22.05 0.51
N LEU A 19 3.35 -20.98 -0.28
CA LEU A 19 3.92 -19.72 0.21
C LEU A 19 3.00 -19.07 1.24
N GLU A 20 3.44 -18.99 2.49
CA GLU A 20 2.64 -18.34 3.55
C GLU A 20 2.98 -16.86 3.77
N ASN A 21 4.21 -16.46 3.44
CA ASN A 21 4.73 -15.12 3.69
C ASN A 21 5.41 -14.60 2.42
N CYS A 22 5.04 -13.41 1.97
CA CYS A 22 5.64 -12.76 0.81
C CYS A 22 6.07 -11.35 1.16
N ILE A 23 7.31 -11.01 0.80
CA ILE A 23 7.85 -9.65 0.90
C ILE A 23 8.24 -9.22 -0.52
N ILE A 24 7.63 -8.15 -1.00
CA ILE A 24 7.94 -7.50 -2.27
C ILE A 24 8.74 -6.26 -1.93
N TRP A 25 9.97 -6.15 -2.43
CA TRP A 25 10.86 -5.05 -2.06
C TRP A 25 10.58 -3.76 -2.82
N GLY A 26 10.05 -3.87 -4.03
CA GLY A 26 9.78 -2.76 -4.93
C GLY A 26 9.63 -3.33 -6.33
N PHE A 27 8.94 -2.64 -7.22
CA PHE A 27 8.78 -3.13 -8.59
C PHE A 27 9.93 -2.62 -9.47
N ALA A 28 10.49 -3.51 -10.29
CA ALA A 28 11.49 -3.14 -11.28
C ALA A 28 10.85 -2.19 -12.30
N ASP A 29 11.52 -1.09 -12.60
CA ASP A 29 11.21 -0.24 -13.74
C ASP A 29 11.50 -1.02 -15.01
N LEU A 30 10.45 -1.60 -15.59
CA LEU A 30 10.57 -2.19 -16.91
C LEU A 30 10.39 -1.10 -17.94
N PHE A 31 11.50 -0.69 -18.55
CA PHE A 31 11.50 0.05 -19.81
C PHE A 31 10.51 -0.59 -20.80
N GLU A 32 9.74 0.27 -21.48
CA GLU A 32 8.51 0.05 -22.25
C GLU A 32 8.50 -1.07 -23.33
N GLU A 33 9.59 -1.82 -23.50
CA GLU A 33 9.74 -2.78 -24.60
C GLU A 33 9.37 -4.24 -24.26
N TYR A 34 9.17 -4.57 -22.99
CA TYR A 34 8.74 -5.91 -22.61
C TYR A 34 7.22 -6.03 -22.67
N ARG A 35 6.71 -6.66 -23.75
CA ARG A 35 5.34 -7.17 -23.81
C ARG A 35 5.09 -8.01 -22.55
N TYR A 36 4.31 -7.47 -21.62
CA TYR A 36 4.00 -8.18 -20.39
C TYR A 36 3.37 -9.53 -20.75
N PRO A 37 3.92 -10.66 -20.26
CA PRO A 37 3.22 -11.92 -20.38
C PRO A 37 1.83 -11.76 -19.74
N SER A 38 0.81 -12.37 -20.34
CA SER A 38 -0.55 -12.32 -19.81
C SER A 38 -0.54 -12.70 -18.32
N ILE A 39 -0.92 -11.77 -17.45
CA ILE A 39 -0.91 -11.99 -16.00
C ILE A 39 -1.93 -13.09 -15.70
N PRO A 40 -1.52 -14.25 -15.17
CA PRO A 40 -2.46 -15.32 -14.89
C PRO A 40 -3.36 -14.93 -13.72
N ASN A 41 -4.65 -15.26 -13.80
CA ASN A 41 -5.52 -15.21 -12.62
C ASN A 41 -5.08 -16.29 -11.63
N VAL A 42 -4.82 -15.92 -10.38
CA VAL A 42 -4.28 -16.80 -9.36
C VAL A 42 -5.13 -16.74 -8.10
N HIS A 43 -5.57 -17.91 -7.65
CA HIS A 43 -6.23 -18.10 -6.38
C HIS A 43 -5.26 -18.83 -5.43
N HIS A 44 -4.75 -18.11 -4.44
CA HIS A 44 -3.73 -18.61 -3.52
C HIS A 44 -4.25 -18.68 -2.09
N ILE A 45 -4.41 -19.90 -1.58
CA ILE A 45 -5.06 -20.17 -0.29
C ILE A 45 -4.08 -20.27 0.88
N HIS A 46 -2.77 -20.21 0.67
CA HIS A 46 -1.79 -20.37 1.76
C HIS A 46 -1.16 -19.06 2.21
N LEU A 47 -1.18 -18.01 1.38
CA LEU A 47 -0.59 -16.73 1.73
C LEU A 47 -1.34 -16.07 2.88
N LYS A 48 -0.64 -15.84 3.99
CA LYS A 48 -1.17 -15.23 5.23
C LYS A 48 -0.63 -13.82 5.44
N ARG A 49 0.62 -13.55 5.01
CA ARG A 49 1.30 -12.27 5.21
C ARG A 49 1.83 -11.73 3.89
N LEU A 50 1.49 -10.49 3.58
CA LEU A 50 2.01 -9.73 2.44
C LEU A 50 2.65 -8.44 2.95
N SER A 51 3.93 -8.25 2.68
CA SER A 51 4.64 -6.99 2.92
C SER A 51 5.09 -6.41 1.59
N ILE A 52 4.73 -5.17 1.32
CA ILE A 52 5.12 -4.42 0.13
C ILE A 52 6.01 -3.29 0.59
N ARG A 53 7.25 -3.26 0.13
CA ARG A 53 8.20 -2.18 0.35
C ARG A 53 8.29 -1.35 -0.93
N TRP A 54 8.70 -0.09 -0.76
CA TRP A 54 8.85 0.90 -1.82
C TRP A 54 7.60 1.02 -2.70
N PHE A 55 6.44 1.15 -2.06
CA PHE A 55 5.13 1.15 -2.74
C PHE A 55 4.95 2.28 -3.76
N CYS A 56 5.73 3.36 -3.65
CA CYS A 56 5.64 4.55 -4.50
C CYS A 56 6.66 4.62 -5.66
N ASP A 57 7.56 3.65 -5.78
CA ASP A 57 8.72 3.77 -6.67
C ASP A 57 8.40 3.39 -8.13
N CYS A 58 7.17 2.97 -8.44
CA CYS A 58 6.93 2.25 -9.70
C CYS A 58 5.67 2.71 -10.40
N ALA A 59 5.83 3.25 -11.61
CA ALA A 59 4.74 3.51 -12.54
C ALA A 59 3.95 2.25 -12.95
N TYR A 60 4.43 1.06 -12.57
CA TYR A 60 4.08 -0.24 -13.17
C TYR A 60 3.35 -1.20 -12.22
N SER A 61 2.90 -0.73 -11.05
CA SER A 61 2.07 -1.54 -10.14
C SER A 61 0.63 -1.70 -10.62
N ALA A 62 0.20 -0.89 -11.60
CA ALA A 62 -1.14 -0.95 -12.16
C ALA A 62 -1.42 -2.33 -12.77
N GLY A 63 -2.46 -2.99 -12.29
CA GLY A 63 -2.88 -4.31 -12.77
C GLY A 63 -2.26 -5.50 -12.03
N VAL A 64 -1.28 -5.28 -11.15
CA VAL A 64 -0.58 -6.35 -10.42
C VAL A 64 -1.52 -7.13 -9.49
N TRP A 65 -2.44 -6.44 -8.81
CA TRP A 65 -3.27 -7.04 -7.77
C TRP A 65 -4.59 -7.58 -8.31
N HIS A 66 -5.07 -7.07 -9.45
CA HIS A 66 -6.34 -7.49 -10.05
C HIS A 66 -6.44 -9.00 -10.32
N ALA A 67 -5.32 -9.64 -10.63
CA ALA A 67 -5.27 -11.06 -10.96
C ALA A 67 -5.15 -11.98 -9.74
N ALA A 68 -4.91 -11.45 -8.54
CA ALA A 68 -4.68 -12.23 -7.34
C ALA A 68 -5.94 -12.34 -6.47
N ARG A 69 -6.21 -13.54 -5.96
CA ARG A 69 -7.20 -13.81 -4.92
C ARG A 69 -6.53 -14.52 -3.75
N LEU A 70 -6.56 -13.89 -2.58
CA LEU A 70 -5.81 -14.26 -1.39
C LEU A 70 -6.74 -14.47 -0.17
N PRO A 71 -7.65 -15.44 -0.19
CA PRO A 71 -8.70 -15.57 0.83
C PRO A 71 -8.20 -15.74 2.27
N ASN A 72 -6.97 -16.23 2.47
CA ASN A 72 -6.38 -16.44 3.78
C ASN A 72 -5.37 -15.35 4.19
N LEU A 73 -5.32 -14.23 3.44
CA LEU A 73 -4.50 -13.08 3.81
C LEU A 73 -5.03 -12.49 5.12
N THR A 74 -4.16 -12.37 6.11
CA THR A 74 -4.50 -11.87 7.44
C THR A 74 -3.63 -10.71 7.88
N HIS A 75 -2.44 -10.53 7.29
CA HIS A 75 -1.56 -9.42 7.61
C HIS A 75 -1.10 -8.76 6.31
N LEU A 76 -1.31 -7.45 6.22
CA LEU A 76 -0.85 -6.61 5.14
C LEU A 76 0.04 -5.51 5.71
N SER A 77 1.17 -5.26 5.08
CA SER A 77 2.08 -4.19 5.48
C SER A 77 2.60 -3.47 4.25
N VAL A 78 2.46 -2.15 4.19
CA VAL A 78 2.86 -1.32 3.05
C VAL A 78 3.82 -0.25 3.52
N TRP A 79 5.01 -0.20 2.92
CA TRP A 79 6.07 0.73 3.28
C TRP A 79 6.41 1.62 2.08
N PHE A 80 6.57 2.90 2.38
CA PHE A 80 6.94 3.92 1.40
C PHE A 80 8.46 4.16 1.47
N ALA A 81 9.09 4.38 0.32
CA ALA A 81 10.52 4.72 0.27
C ALA A 81 10.74 6.15 0.78
N ASP A 82 11.93 6.41 1.36
CA ASP A 82 12.33 7.71 1.95
C ASP A 82 12.98 8.66 0.95
N GLU A 83 12.85 8.41 -0.34
CA GLU A 83 13.78 8.93 -1.34
C GLU A 83 13.48 10.39 -1.76
N ALA A 84 12.83 11.17 -0.89
CA ALA A 84 12.58 12.58 -1.16
C ALA A 84 13.84 13.45 -1.14
N GLU A 85 14.97 12.97 -0.62
CA GLU A 85 16.19 13.79 -0.52
C GLU A 85 16.88 14.06 -1.87
N ASP A 86 16.72 13.17 -2.86
CA ASP A 86 17.39 13.27 -4.16
C ASP A 86 16.43 13.50 -5.35
N MET A 87 15.11 13.51 -5.12
CA MET A 87 14.11 13.74 -6.16
C MET A 87 13.75 15.22 -6.31
N ASP A 88 13.50 15.66 -7.54
CA ASP A 88 12.92 16.98 -7.78
C ASP A 88 11.40 17.00 -7.49
N ASP A 89 10.86 18.21 -7.36
CA ASP A 89 9.43 18.42 -7.04
C ASP A 89 8.49 17.80 -8.10
N GLU A 90 8.93 17.71 -9.36
CA GLU A 90 8.13 17.16 -10.46
C GLU A 90 8.04 15.64 -10.37
N GLU A 91 9.16 14.96 -10.12
CA GLU A 91 9.21 13.51 -9.89
C GLU A 91 8.41 13.13 -8.65
N LEU A 92 8.56 13.90 -7.56
CA LEU A 92 7.80 13.70 -6.34
C LEU A 92 6.29 13.86 -6.61
N ALA A 93 5.87 14.95 -7.27
CA ALA A 93 4.46 15.17 -7.63
C ALA A 93 3.90 14.04 -8.52
N PHE A 94 4.68 13.56 -9.48
CA PHE A 94 4.29 12.47 -10.37
C PHE A 94 4.08 11.14 -9.62
N ARG A 95 4.99 10.80 -8.70
CA ARG A 95 4.85 9.61 -7.84
C ARG A 95 3.61 9.73 -6.95
N ASN A 96 3.41 10.91 -6.36
CA ASN A 96 2.32 11.18 -5.44
C ASN A 96 0.94 11.03 -6.10
N ALA A 97 0.82 11.49 -7.34
CA ALA A 97 -0.41 11.39 -8.12
C ALA A 97 -0.88 9.95 -8.35
N LYS A 98 0.00 8.95 -8.26
CA LYS A 98 -0.32 7.53 -8.52
C LYS A 98 -0.72 6.77 -7.27
N VAL A 99 -0.36 7.27 -6.09
CA VAL A 99 -0.61 6.59 -4.82
C VAL A 99 -2.09 6.24 -4.59
N PRO A 100 -3.07 7.13 -4.87
CA PRO A 100 -4.47 6.79 -4.72
C PRO A 100 -4.89 5.56 -5.53
N ALA A 101 -4.49 5.50 -6.81
CA ALA A 101 -4.86 4.40 -7.70
C ALA A 101 -4.26 3.05 -7.24
N MET A 102 -3.04 3.07 -6.70
CA MET A 102 -2.40 1.86 -6.17
C MET A 102 -3.11 1.35 -4.90
N PHE A 103 -3.51 2.26 -4.01
CA PHE A 103 -4.29 1.90 -2.83
C PHE A 103 -5.67 1.36 -3.20
N ASP A 104 -6.35 1.96 -4.18
CA ASP A 104 -7.63 1.49 -4.67
C ASP A 104 -7.52 0.07 -5.25
N GLU A 105 -6.47 -0.20 -6.03
CA GLU A 105 -6.24 -1.52 -6.57
C GLU A 105 -5.95 -2.56 -5.48
N LEU A 106 -5.08 -2.22 -4.52
CA LEU A 106 -4.78 -3.09 -3.38
C LEU A 106 -6.04 -3.37 -2.55
N LYS A 107 -6.86 -2.34 -2.32
CA LYS A 107 -8.15 -2.45 -1.63
C LYS A 107 -9.12 -3.36 -2.40
N GLN A 108 -9.23 -3.21 -3.71
CA GLN A 108 -10.05 -4.09 -4.55
C GLN A 108 -9.58 -5.54 -4.46
N MET A 109 -8.28 -5.80 -4.47
CA MET A 109 -7.75 -7.15 -4.28
C MET A 109 -8.18 -7.74 -2.94
N ILE A 110 -8.10 -6.98 -1.84
CA ILE A 110 -8.56 -7.41 -0.50
C ILE A 110 -10.05 -7.77 -0.54
N LEU A 111 -10.88 -6.88 -1.08
CA LEU A 111 -12.34 -7.06 -1.17
C LEU A 111 -12.71 -8.27 -2.05
N HIS A 112 -12.09 -8.41 -3.22
CA HIS A 112 -12.31 -9.54 -4.13
C HIS A 112 -11.80 -10.88 -3.59
N SER A 113 -10.80 -10.83 -2.71
CA SER A 113 -10.26 -12.01 -2.03
C SER A 113 -11.18 -12.51 -0.93
N GLN A 114 -12.11 -11.68 -0.43
CA GLN A 114 -12.98 -11.98 0.71
C GLN A 114 -12.18 -12.40 1.96
N CYS A 115 -10.95 -11.88 2.10
CA CYS A 115 -10.11 -12.17 3.25
C CYS A 115 -10.50 -11.27 4.44
N VAL A 116 -10.16 -11.70 5.65
CA VAL A 116 -10.35 -10.90 6.87
C VAL A 116 -8.99 -10.58 7.46
N LEU A 117 -8.64 -9.30 7.45
CA LEU A 117 -7.34 -8.80 7.90
C LEU A 117 -7.32 -8.63 9.41
N LYS A 118 -6.35 -9.26 10.06
CA LYS A 118 -6.06 -9.08 11.49
C LYS A 118 -5.19 -7.86 11.74
N GLU A 119 -4.34 -7.53 10.78
CA GLU A 119 -3.37 -6.45 10.88
C GLU A 119 -3.13 -5.84 9.50
N VAL A 120 -3.19 -4.52 9.43
CA VAL A 120 -2.89 -3.69 8.27
C VAL A 120 -1.98 -2.58 8.74
N SER A 121 -0.70 -2.59 8.36
CA SER A 121 0.20 -1.46 8.64
C SER A 121 0.52 -0.68 7.37
N LEU A 122 0.43 0.63 7.49
CA LEU A 122 0.99 1.56 6.53
C LEU A 122 2.14 2.28 7.25
N ASP A 123 3.37 2.05 6.84
CA ASP A 123 4.55 2.56 7.53
C ASP A 123 5.19 3.68 6.70
N ARG A 124 5.30 4.87 7.32
CA ARG A 124 5.89 6.07 6.71
C ARG A 124 7.40 5.98 6.63
N ASN A 125 7.88 6.59 5.56
CA ASN A 125 9.05 7.45 5.59
C ASN A 125 8.67 8.76 4.87
N GLY A 126 8.19 9.76 5.62
CA GLY A 126 7.80 11.09 5.12
C GLY A 126 6.45 11.22 4.39
N TYR A 127 6.04 10.26 3.55
CA TYR A 127 4.98 10.48 2.56
C TYR A 127 3.51 10.54 3.09
N LEU A 128 3.08 9.53 3.86
CA LEU A 128 1.68 9.44 4.32
C LEU A 128 1.32 10.39 5.47
N GLY A 129 2.30 11.14 5.98
CA GLY A 129 2.12 12.08 7.07
C GLY A 129 1.69 13.48 6.60
N SER A 130 1.72 13.73 5.28
CA SER A 130 1.24 14.99 4.74
C SER A 130 -0.28 15.05 4.82
N PRO A 131 -0.87 16.22 5.14
CA PRO A 131 -2.32 16.41 5.12
C PRO A 131 -2.96 16.03 3.78
N GLN A 132 -2.22 16.16 2.68
CA GLN A 132 -2.68 15.86 1.33
C GLN A 132 -2.96 14.36 1.11
N ASN A 133 -2.29 13.47 1.86
CA ASN A 133 -2.47 12.02 1.75
C ASN A 133 -3.42 11.45 2.81
N ALA A 134 -3.87 12.26 3.77
CA ALA A 134 -4.77 11.82 4.84
C ALA A 134 -6.06 11.22 4.29
N ASP A 135 -6.64 11.81 3.25
CA ASP A 135 -7.87 11.32 2.62
C ASP A 135 -7.65 9.98 1.90
N VAL A 136 -6.46 9.76 1.33
CA VAL A 136 -6.10 8.50 0.67
C VAL A 136 -5.98 7.38 1.71
N VAL A 137 -5.29 7.64 2.82
CA VAL A 137 -5.16 6.70 3.94
C VAL A 137 -6.53 6.38 4.55
N ARG A 138 -7.34 7.42 4.81
CA ARG A 138 -8.71 7.25 5.34
C ARG A 138 -9.56 6.43 4.38
N SER A 139 -9.54 6.76 3.09
CA SER A 139 -10.26 6.02 2.05
C SER A 139 -9.81 4.56 1.98
N PHE A 140 -8.50 4.30 2.11
CA PHE A 140 -7.97 2.94 2.08
C PHE A 140 -8.48 2.09 3.25
N PHE A 141 -8.37 2.58 4.49
CA PHE A 141 -8.80 1.84 5.67
C PHE A 141 -10.32 1.69 5.77
N LYS A 142 -11.07 2.64 5.23
CA LYS A 142 -12.54 2.59 5.23
C LYS A 142 -13.04 1.31 4.54
N ASP A 143 -14.02 0.65 5.13
CA ASP A 143 -14.67 -0.57 4.58
C ASP A 143 -13.72 -1.78 4.39
N LEU A 144 -12.50 -1.77 4.95
CA LEU A 144 -11.68 -2.97 4.95
C LEU A 144 -12.31 -4.07 5.82
N PRO A 145 -12.27 -5.34 5.38
CA PRO A 145 -12.75 -6.46 6.17
C PRO A 145 -11.75 -6.76 7.30
N LEU A 146 -11.87 -6.06 8.42
CA LEU A 146 -11.00 -6.22 9.57
C LEU A 146 -11.56 -7.25 10.55
N ALA A 147 -10.68 -8.02 11.20
CA ALA A 147 -11.05 -8.91 12.29
C ALA A 147 -11.42 -8.13 13.57
N PHE A 148 -10.77 -6.98 13.78
CA PHE A 148 -10.98 -6.11 14.94
C PHE A 148 -10.94 -4.64 14.48
N GLU A 149 -12.09 -3.96 14.51
CA GLU A 149 -12.23 -2.60 13.96
C GLU A 149 -11.28 -1.57 14.58
N SER A 150 -10.95 -1.69 15.87
CA SER A 150 -10.20 -0.67 16.61
C SER A 150 -8.73 -0.99 16.87
N SER A 151 -8.22 -2.15 16.43
CA SER A 151 -6.85 -2.60 16.75
C SER A 151 -6.14 -3.32 15.60
N SER A 152 -6.74 -3.32 14.41
CA SER A 152 -6.17 -3.97 13.23
C SER A 152 -5.47 -3.02 12.28
N CYS A 153 -5.62 -1.70 12.40
CA CYS A 153 -5.01 -0.74 11.49
C CYS A 153 -3.90 0.05 12.20
N PHE A 154 -2.75 0.13 11.56
CA PHE A 154 -1.58 0.82 12.07
C PHE A 154 -1.05 1.79 11.02
N LEU A 155 -0.68 2.98 11.48
CA LEU A 155 0.02 3.98 10.70
C LEU A 155 1.30 4.36 11.47
N ASP A 156 2.46 4.05 10.91
CA ASP A 156 3.78 4.22 11.54
C ASP A 156 3.94 3.47 12.86
N GLY A 157 3.46 2.23 12.90
CA GLY A 157 3.42 1.45 14.12
C GLY A 157 2.53 2.01 15.23
N GLN A 158 1.80 3.11 15.01
CA GLN A 158 0.76 3.61 15.92
C GLN A 158 -0.61 3.10 15.49
N SER A 159 -1.50 2.85 16.45
CA SER A 159 -2.89 2.49 16.15
C SER A 159 -3.53 3.64 15.37
N TYR A 160 -4.13 3.33 14.22
CA TYR A 160 -4.85 4.31 13.42
C TYR A 160 -6.21 4.61 14.07
N GLU A 161 -6.43 5.87 14.45
CA GLU A 161 -7.76 6.39 14.81
C GLU A 161 -8.18 7.43 13.77
N GLU A 162 -9.43 7.39 13.32
CA GLU A 162 -9.91 8.32 12.27
C GLU A 162 -9.84 9.79 12.71
N SER A 163 -9.92 10.04 14.03
CA SER A 163 -9.81 11.35 14.67
C SER A 163 -8.41 11.96 14.63
N THR A 164 -7.35 11.17 14.41
CA THR A 164 -5.96 11.64 14.51
C THR A 164 -5.58 12.67 13.44
N PHE A 165 -6.39 12.80 12.37
CA PHE A 165 -6.12 13.69 11.24
C PHE A 165 -6.90 15.01 11.25
N LEU A 166 -7.84 15.19 12.18
CA LEU A 166 -8.73 16.35 12.21
C LEU A 166 -8.34 17.41 13.25
N GLY A 167 -7.20 17.24 13.95
CA GLY A 167 -6.87 17.98 15.18
C GLY A 167 -5.73 19.01 15.12
N GLN A 168 -5.19 19.34 13.94
CA GLN A 168 -4.23 20.44 13.78
C GLN A 168 -4.86 21.59 12.98
N GLU A 169 -5.90 22.21 13.52
CA GLU A 169 -6.24 23.58 13.16
C GLU A 169 -5.56 24.51 14.19
N ASP A 170 -4.73 25.43 13.70
CA ASP A 170 -3.96 26.42 14.47
C ASP A 170 -4.83 27.16 15.49
N SER A 171 -4.68 26.83 16.77
CA SER A 171 -5.06 27.70 17.88
C SER A 171 -3.93 28.71 18.14
N SER A 172 -3.64 29.58 17.17
CA SER A 172 -2.87 30.80 17.42
C SER A 172 -3.85 31.94 17.67
N GLU A 173 -4.45 31.97 18.86
CA GLU A 173 -5.08 33.19 19.38
C GLU A 173 -3.95 34.18 19.70
N SER A 174 -3.86 35.24 18.90
CA SER A 174 -3.03 36.40 19.17
C SER A 174 -3.56 37.13 20.41
N GLU A 175 -2.83 37.05 21.53
CA GLU A 175 -2.96 38.02 22.61
C GLU A 175 -2.56 39.40 22.08
N VAL A 176 -3.56 40.28 21.99
CA VAL A 176 -3.36 41.71 21.75
C VAL A 176 -3.19 42.34 23.12
N ASP A 177 -1.95 42.66 23.48
CA ASP A 177 -1.64 43.50 24.65
C ASP A 177 -2.10 44.94 24.39
N GLU A 178 -2.95 45.47 25.28
CA GLU A 178 -3.23 46.91 25.45
C GLU A 178 -2.44 47.50 26.62
#